data_AF-A0A1G8EIN7-F1
#
_entry.id   AF-A0A1G8EIN7-F1
#
_cell.length_a   1.000
_cell.length_b   1.000
_cell.length_c   1.000
_cell.angle_alpha   90.00
_cell.angle_beta   90.00
_cell.angle_gamma   90.00
#
_symmetry.space_group_name_H-M   'P 1'
#
loop_
_entity.id
_entity.type
_entity.pdbx_description
1 polymer ?
#
loop_
_entity_poly.entity_id
_entity_poly.type
_entity_poly.pdbx_seq_one_letter_code
_entity_poly.pdbx_strand_id
1 'polypeptide(L)'
;MTNPDVTADAIAEMLTRGDNDYNETHDGWPGMSATGNIVHITWTPVVETDTGGEADTDNIIYFEAHVIPAPPATPPAASEPVDLPADTARVLLSTLAAVIPAERTIAVDGWTPVADVDLAAGERQLVIRDQDGHHYATVYRPGTGTIPFQNTTTVSFDPVTRKTRVICVDEWTP
;
A
#
# COMPACT_ATOMS: atom_id res chain seq x y z
N MET A 1 -5.50 -13.06 24.41
CA MET A 1 -4.13 -12.71 23.99
C MET A 1 -4.31 -11.49 23.11
N THR A 2 -3.81 -10.32 23.50
CA THR A 2 -3.85 -9.11 22.66
C THR A 2 -3.08 -9.38 21.38
N ASN A 3 -3.73 -9.31 20.21
CA ASN A 3 -3.08 -9.52 18.93
C ASN A 3 -2.10 -8.34 18.68
N PRO A 4 -0.78 -8.56 18.73
CA PRO A 4 0.22 -7.48 18.71
C PRO A 4 0.42 -6.84 17.33
N ASP A 5 -0.30 -7.27 16.29
CA ASP A 5 0.02 -6.95 14.89
C ASP A 5 -0.90 -5.90 14.24
N VAL A 6 -1.86 -5.33 14.98
CA VAL A 6 -2.76 -4.28 14.45
C VAL A 6 -2.20 -2.89 14.75
N THR A 7 -1.34 -2.40 13.86
CA THR A 7 -0.76 -1.05 13.93
C THR A 7 -1.49 -0.05 13.03
N ALA A 8 -1.28 1.24 13.27
CA ALA A 8 -1.84 2.29 12.41
C ALA A 8 -1.41 2.16 10.94
N ASP A 9 -0.17 1.71 10.71
CA ASP A 9 0.36 1.45 9.36
C ASP A 9 -0.31 0.26 8.68
N ALA A 10 -0.55 -0.84 9.42
CA ALA A 10 -1.24 -2.01 8.88
C ALA A 10 -2.68 -1.67 8.45
N ILE A 11 -3.36 -0.81 9.20
CA ILE A 11 -4.70 -0.32 8.87
C ILE A 11 -4.67 0.66 7.69
N ALA A 12 -3.71 1.59 7.63
CA ALA A 12 -3.56 2.48 6.48
C ALA A 12 -3.28 1.69 5.18
N GLU A 13 -2.47 0.64 5.27
CA GLU A 13 -2.22 -0.28 4.15
C GLU A 13 -3.49 -1.02 3.74
N MET A 14 -4.22 -1.62 4.69
CA MET A 14 -5.49 -2.31 4.42
C MET A 14 -6.47 -1.39 3.69
N LEU A 15 -6.69 -0.18 4.23
CA LEU A 15 -7.63 0.80 3.67
C LEU A 15 -7.28 1.26 2.25
N THR A 16 -6.00 1.19 1.87
CA THR A 16 -5.51 1.64 0.55
C THR A 16 -5.37 0.52 -0.48
N ARG A 17 -5.44 -0.76 -0.08
CA ARG A 17 -5.33 -1.92 -0.98
C ARG A 17 -6.53 -2.10 -1.92
N GLY A 18 -7.62 -1.34 -1.75
CA GLY A 18 -8.80 -1.40 -2.62
C GLY A 18 -9.63 -2.67 -2.49
N ASP A 19 -9.16 -3.64 -1.71
CA ASP A 19 -9.76 -4.93 -1.39
C ASP A 19 -10.05 -4.98 0.11
N ASN A 20 -11.01 -4.14 0.54
CA ASN A 20 -11.54 -4.17 1.90
C ASN A 20 -12.67 -5.19 2.03
N ASP A 21 -12.66 -6.23 1.20
CA ASP A 21 -13.67 -7.28 1.22
C ASP A 21 -13.47 -8.12 2.49
N TYR A 22 -14.44 -7.97 3.38
CA TYR A 22 -14.67 -8.84 4.52
C TYR A 22 -14.57 -10.30 4.10
N ASN A 23 -13.67 -11.05 4.73
CA ASN A 23 -13.74 -12.50 4.73
C ASN A 23 -13.47 -13.03 6.14
N GLU A 24 -14.05 -14.19 6.42
CA GLU A 24 -14.02 -14.87 7.72
C GLU A 24 -12.61 -15.33 8.15
N THR A 25 -11.56 -15.02 7.37
CA THR A 25 -10.17 -15.40 7.63
C THR A 25 -9.30 -14.28 8.20
N HIS A 26 -9.86 -13.08 8.43
CA HIS A 26 -9.14 -11.98 9.06
C HIS A 26 -9.28 -12.00 10.60
N ASP A 27 -8.21 -11.66 11.31
CA ASP A 27 -8.11 -11.63 12.78
C ASP A 27 -8.99 -10.55 13.47
N GLY A 28 -9.95 -9.95 12.77
CA GLY A 28 -10.78 -8.87 13.28
C GLY A 28 -11.83 -8.38 12.29
N TRP A 29 -12.77 -7.58 12.81
CA TRP A 29 -13.85 -6.95 12.07
C TRP A 29 -13.60 -5.45 11.94
N PRO A 30 -13.37 -4.96 10.70
CA PRO A 30 -13.24 -3.54 10.46
C PRO A 30 -14.62 -2.86 10.52
N GLY A 31 -14.67 -1.69 11.14
CA GLY A 31 -15.78 -0.76 11.03
C GLY A 31 -15.26 0.60 10.56
N MET A 32 -16.07 1.31 9.80
CA MET A 32 -15.72 2.65 9.33
C MET A 32 -16.94 3.57 9.45
N SER A 33 -16.70 4.76 9.96
CA SER A 33 -17.65 5.86 9.94
C SER A 33 -16.92 7.18 9.69
N ALA A 34 -17.65 8.24 9.36
CA ALA A 34 -17.04 9.54 9.12
C ALA A 34 -17.87 10.66 9.74
N THR A 35 -17.18 11.63 10.34
CA THR A 35 -17.77 12.85 10.90
C THR A 35 -16.99 14.05 10.37
N GLY A 36 -17.60 14.80 9.44
CA GLY A 36 -16.95 15.93 8.80
C GLY A 36 -15.73 15.49 8.00
N ASN A 37 -14.53 15.92 8.41
CA ASN A 37 -13.26 15.58 7.78
C ASN A 37 -12.47 14.52 8.55
N ILE A 38 -13.10 13.82 9.50
CA ILE A 38 -12.48 12.74 10.28
C ILE A 38 -13.13 11.43 9.84
N VAL A 39 -12.31 10.43 9.51
CA VAL A 39 -12.73 9.06 9.28
C VAL A 39 -12.37 8.26 10.53
N HIS A 40 -13.37 7.72 11.22
CA HIS A 40 -13.19 6.82 12.34
C HIS A 40 -13.12 5.39 11.81
N ILE A 41 -12.04 4.70 12.14
CA ILE A 41 -11.82 3.30 11.76
C ILE A 41 -11.77 2.51 13.07
N THR A 42 -12.61 1.49 13.18
CA THR A 42 -12.60 0.56 14.30
C THR A 42 -12.09 -0.79 13.85
N TRP A 43 -11.29 -1.44 14.67
CA TRP A 43 -10.90 -2.82 14.48
C TRP A 43 -11.31 -3.61 15.71
N THR A 44 -12.26 -4.53 15.56
CA THR A 44 -12.71 -5.42 16.64
C THR A 44 -12.02 -6.77 16.47
N PRO A 45 -11.04 -7.15 17.30
CA PRO A 45 -10.36 -8.43 17.17
C PRO A 45 -11.35 -9.60 17.26
N VAL A 46 -11.02 -10.73 16.62
CA VAL A 46 -11.77 -11.98 16.77
C VAL A 46 -11.13 -12.83 17.87
N VAL A 47 -11.96 -13.42 18.73
CA VAL A 47 -11.58 -14.43 19.71
C VAL A 47 -12.22 -15.75 19.32
N GLU A 48 -11.40 -16.79 19.21
CA GLU A 48 -11.86 -18.15 18.97
C GLU A 48 -12.63 -18.70 20.18
N THR A 49 -13.83 -19.21 19.91
CA THR A 49 -14.69 -19.87 20.90
C THR A 49 -15.09 -21.27 20.41
N ASP A 50 -15.72 -22.05 21.29
CA ASP A 50 -16.20 -23.40 20.94
C ASP A 50 -17.27 -23.40 19.82
N THR A 51 -17.84 -22.24 19.50
CA THR A 51 -18.84 -22.03 18.45
C THR A 51 -18.31 -21.28 17.22
N GLY A 52 -17.01 -20.97 17.18
CA GLY A 52 -16.34 -20.21 16.12
C GLY A 52 -15.78 -18.86 16.59
N GLY A 53 -15.37 -18.01 15.65
CA GLY A 53 -14.86 -16.68 15.96
C GLY A 53 -15.95 -15.71 16.42
N GLU A 54 -15.75 -15.10 17.59
CA GLU A 54 -16.63 -14.07 18.17
C GLU A 54 -15.89 -12.72 18.33
N ALA A 55 -16.63 -11.60 18.43
CA ALA A 55 -16.01 -10.28 18.64
C ALA A 55 -15.41 -10.21 20.03
N ASP A 56 -14.18 -9.76 20.11
CA ASP A 56 -13.62 -9.20 21.31
C ASP A 56 -14.02 -7.73 21.45
N THR A 57 -15.28 -7.49 21.84
CA THR A 57 -15.78 -6.12 22.03
C THR A 57 -15.06 -5.36 23.15
N ASP A 58 -14.34 -6.07 24.02
CA ASP A 58 -13.58 -5.47 25.12
C ASP A 58 -12.19 -4.96 24.66
N ASN A 59 -11.72 -5.39 23.48
CA ASN A 59 -10.41 -5.02 22.93
C ASN A 59 -10.50 -4.30 21.57
N ILE A 60 -11.58 -3.53 21.35
CA ILE A 60 -11.75 -2.72 20.14
C ILE A 60 -10.63 -1.68 20.05
N ILE A 61 -9.96 -1.64 18.90
CA ILE A 61 -8.92 -0.67 18.57
C ILE A 61 -9.57 0.43 17.71
N TYR A 62 -9.28 1.69 18.04
CA TYR A 62 -9.82 2.86 17.34
C TYR A 62 -8.69 3.61 16.65
N PHE A 63 -8.90 3.96 15.39
CA PHE A 63 -8.03 4.84 14.61
C PHE A 63 -8.85 6.02 14.08
N GLU A 64 -8.21 7.18 13.98
CA GLU A 64 -8.80 8.35 13.35
C GLU A 64 -7.91 8.83 12.21
N ALA A 65 -8.49 8.97 11.03
CA ALA A 65 -7.82 9.58 9.88
C ALA A 65 -8.42 10.96 9.61
N HIS A 66 -7.57 11.99 9.74
CA HIS A 66 -7.97 13.36 9.44
C HIS A 66 -7.75 13.65 7.96
N VAL A 67 -8.84 13.79 7.22
CA VAL A 67 -8.85 14.25 5.84
C VAL A 67 -8.61 15.75 5.84
N ILE A 68 -7.37 16.15 5.65
CA ILE A 68 -7.04 17.56 5.43
C ILE A 68 -7.20 17.83 3.93
N PRO A 69 -8.02 18.80 3.52
CA PRO A 69 -8.05 19.24 2.13
C PRO A 69 -6.66 19.75 1.78
N ALA A 70 -5.89 18.94 1.06
CA ALA A 70 -4.74 19.45 0.36
C ALA A 70 -5.28 20.44 -0.68
N PRO A 71 -4.71 21.66 -0.80
CA PRO A 71 -4.84 22.40 -2.05
C PRO A 71 -4.53 21.43 -3.19
N PRO A 72 -5.13 21.56 -4.39
CA PRO A 72 -4.66 20.79 -5.53
C PRO A 72 -3.20 21.18 -5.79
N ALA A 73 -2.27 20.52 -5.09
CA ALA A 73 -0.96 20.26 -5.62
C ALA A 73 -1.29 19.45 -6.85
N THR A 74 -1.17 20.03 -8.03
CA THR A 74 -0.92 19.21 -9.20
C THR A 74 0.28 18.37 -8.79
N PRO A 75 0.12 17.07 -8.49
CA PRO A 75 1.29 16.25 -8.25
C PRO A 75 2.17 16.48 -9.47
N PRO A 76 3.49 16.70 -9.31
CA PRO A 76 4.37 16.85 -10.46
C PRO A 76 4.08 15.66 -11.37
N ALA A 77 3.44 15.95 -12.51
CA ALA A 77 2.91 14.95 -13.41
C ALA A 77 3.94 14.81 -14.50
N ALA A 78 4.61 13.67 -14.53
CA ALA A 78 5.49 13.37 -15.64
C ALA A 78 4.66 13.37 -16.93
N SER A 79 5.25 13.90 -18.00
CA SER A 79 4.61 13.96 -19.32
C SER A 79 5.15 12.92 -20.29
N GLU A 80 6.31 12.33 -20.00
CA GLU A 80 6.99 11.40 -20.89
C GLU A 80 7.38 10.12 -20.13
N PRO A 81 7.28 8.93 -20.78
CA PRO A 81 7.78 7.69 -20.20
C PRO A 81 9.27 7.74 -19.89
N VAL A 82 9.69 6.91 -18.94
CA VAL A 82 11.10 6.70 -18.61
C VAL A 82 11.49 5.26 -18.83
N ASP A 83 12.67 5.06 -19.41
CA ASP A 83 13.23 3.75 -19.68
C ASP A 83 14.31 3.43 -18.65
N LEU A 84 14.10 2.37 -17.86
CA LEU A 84 15.06 1.90 -16.86
C LEU A 84 15.72 0.60 -17.31
N PRO A 85 16.99 0.35 -16.94
CA PRO A 85 17.59 -0.97 -17.07
C PRO A 85 16.74 -2.02 -16.37
N ALA A 86 16.56 -3.18 -16.99
CA ALA A 86 15.76 -4.26 -16.41
C ALA A 86 16.30 -4.76 -15.07
N ASP A 87 17.61 -4.68 -14.85
CA ASP A 87 18.24 -4.96 -13.55
C ASP A 87 17.76 -3.98 -12.48
N THR A 88 17.72 -2.69 -12.76
CA THR A 88 17.19 -1.66 -11.84
C THR A 88 15.72 -1.93 -11.52
N ALA A 89 14.89 -2.24 -12.53
CA ALA A 89 13.48 -2.57 -12.32
C ALA A 89 13.29 -3.81 -11.42
N ARG A 90 14.14 -4.83 -11.56
CA ARG A 90 14.14 -6.02 -10.69
C ARG A 90 14.51 -5.68 -9.24
N VAL A 91 15.52 -4.84 -9.03
CA VAL A 91 15.95 -4.43 -7.69
C VAL A 91 14.86 -3.59 -7.02
N LEU A 92 14.20 -2.70 -7.78
CA LEU A 92 13.07 -1.92 -7.26
C LEU A 92 11.92 -2.83 -6.83
N LEU A 93 11.58 -3.84 -7.64
CA LEU A 93 10.55 -4.82 -7.30
C LEU A 93 10.92 -5.66 -6.06
N SER A 94 12.17 -6.13 -5.97
CA SER A 94 12.62 -6.93 -4.83
C SER A 94 12.70 -6.12 -3.53
N THR A 95 13.07 -4.84 -3.62
CA THR A 95 13.11 -3.92 -2.47
C THR A 95 11.72 -3.74 -1.87
N LEU A 96 10.68 -3.68 -2.71
CA LEU A 96 9.31 -3.58 -2.23
C LEU A 96 8.83 -4.89 -1.57
N ALA A 97 9.20 -6.05 -2.12
CA ALA A 97 8.81 -7.36 -1.60
C ALA A 97 9.51 -7.74 -0.28
N ALA A 98 10.62 -7.09 0.08
CA ALA A 98 11.47 -7.45 1.22
C ALA A 98 10.88 -7.11 2.60
N VAL A 99 9.58 -6.78 2.72
CA VAL A 99 8.88 -6.43 3.98
C VAL A 99 9.69 -5.41 4.78
N ILE A 100 10.11 -4.36 4.08
CA ILE A 100 10.63 -3.19 4.74
C ILE A 100 9.39 -2.36 5.10
N PRO A 101 9.13 -2.00 6.38
CA PRO A 101 8.06 -1.06 6.70
C PRO A 101 8.19 0.14 5.76
N ALA A 102 7.09 0.63 5.19
CA ALA A 102 7.05 1.61 4.10
C ALA A 102 7.94 2.86 4.34
N GLU A 103 8.33 3.10 5.59
CA GLU A 103 9.30 4.10 6.05
C GLU A 103 10.76 3.87 5.64
N ARG A 104 11.13 2.70 5.11
CA ARG A 104 12.54 2.37 4.78
C ARG A 104 12.74 1.85 3.36
N THR A 105 11.80 2.07 2.45
CA THR A 105 12.02 1.72 1.04
C THR A 105 13.24 2.47 0.52
N ILE A 106 14.29 1.73 0.16
CA ILE A 106 15.57 2.30 -0.24
C ILE A 106 15.47 2.73 -1.69
N ALA A 107 15.83 3.99 -1.98
CA ALA A 107 15.94 4.46 -3.35
C ALA A 107 17.08 3.73 -4.08
N VAL A 108 16.81 3.26 -5.29
CA VAL A 108 17.77 2.58 -6.18
C VAL A 108 18.00 3.50 -7.37
N ASP A 109 19.22 3.99 -7.55
CA ASP A 109 19.59 4.89 -8.66
C ASP A 109 18.66 6.12 -8.80
N GLY A 110 18.19 6.68 -7.68
CA GLY A 110 17.27 7.82 -7.66
C GLY A 110 15.79 7.47 -7.77
N TRP A 111 15.44 6.19 -7.91
CA TRP A 111 14.06 5.69 -8.00
C TRP A 111 13.61 5.05 -6.70
N THR A 112 12.42 5.41 -6.24
CA THR A 112 11.80 4.83 -5.05
C THR A 112 10.66 3.92 -5.51
N PRO A 113 10.64 2.62 -5.17
CA PRO A 113 9.47 1.80 -5.40
C PRO A 113 8.34 2.24 -4.46
N VAL A 114 7.13 2.38 -5.00
CA VAL A 114 5.96 2.91 -4.27
C VAL A 114 4.93 1.84 -4.00
N ALA A 115 4.64 1.00 -4.99
CA ALA A 115 3.62 -0.03 -4.88
C ALA A 115 3.83 -1.11 -5.94
N ASP A 116 3.31 -2.30 -5.64
CA ASP A 116 3.17 -3.42 -6.56
C ASP A 116 1.74 -3.91 -6.42
N VAL A 117 0.92 -3.56 -7.41
CA VAL A 117 -0.54 -3.64 -7.34
C VAL A 117 -1.02 -4.76 -8.24
N ASP A 118 -1.87 -5.64 -7.70
CA ASP A 118 -2.57 -6.63 -8.52
C ASP A 118 -3.55 -5.95 -9.48
N LEU A 119 -3.44 -6.31 -10.75
CA LEU A 119 -4.36 -5.93 -11.81
C LEU A 119 -5.22 -7.13 -12.21
N ALA A 120 -6.21 -6.87 -13.08
CA ALA A 120 -7.01 -7.92 -13.67
C ALA A 120 -6.14 -8.94 -14.46
N ALA A 121 -6.66 -10.16 -14.61
CA ALA A 121 -6.05 -11.22 -15.40
C ALA A 121 -4.64 -11.68 -14.97
N GLY A 122 -4.30 -11.51 -13.69
CA GLY A 122 -3.01 -11.95 -13.12
C GLY A 122 -1.83 -11.08 -13.55
N GLU A 123 -2.09 -9.85 -13.99
CA GLU A 123 -1.08 -8.82 -14.20
C GLU A 123 -0.81 -8.08 -12.90
N ARG A 124 0.39 -7.50 -12.79
CA ARG A 124 0.78 -6.63 -11.69
C ARG A 124 1.36 -5.35 -12.22
N GLN A 125 1.20 -4.27 -11.46
CA GLN A 125 1.73 -2.96 -11.78
C GLN A 125 2.75 -2.54 -10.75
N LEU A 126 4.00 -2.39 -11.20
CA LEU A 126 5.05 -1.78 -10.38
C LEU A 126 4.98 -0.26 -10.56
N VAL A 127 4.79 0.46 -9.46
CA VAL A 127 4.77 1.92 -9.40
C VAL A 127 6.07 2.41 -8.75
N ILE A 128 6.72 3.38 -9.37
CA ILE A 128 7.95 4.00 -8.90
C ILE A 128 7.80 5.52 -8.85
N ARG A 129 8.70 6.17 -8.11
CA ARG A 129 8.77 7.62 -7.97
C ARG A 129 10.21 8.12 -8.11
N ASP A 130 10.39 9.22 -8.83
CA ASP A 130 11.69 9.90 -8.93
C ASP A 130 11.97 10.83 -7.73
N GLN A 131 13.04 11.61 -7.81
CA GLN A 131 13.44 12.56 -6.77
C GLN A 131 12.55 13.81 -6.70
N ASP A 132 11.93 14.20 -7.82
CA ASP A 132 11.04 15.36 -7.93
C ASP A 132 9.60 15.02 -7.51
N GLY A 133 9.30 13.74 -7.29
CA GLY A 133 8.01 13.23 -6.86
C GLY A 133 7.08 12.79 -8.00
N HIS A 134 7.56 12.77 -9.24
CA HIS A 134 6.80 12.24 -10.37
C HIS A 134 6.66 10.72 -10.23
N HIS A 135 5.48 10.20 -10.56
CA HIS A 135 5.21 8.78 -10.49
C HIS A 135 5.15 8.16 -11.89
N TYR A 136 5.65 6.94 -12.00
CA TYR A 136 5.66 6.15 -13.21
C TYR A 136 5.29 4.71 -12.91
N ALA A 137 4.76 3.99 -13.90
CA ALA A 137 4.36 2.61 -13.71
C ALA A 137 4.66 1.74 -14.93
N THR A 138 4.98 0.47 -14.69
CA THR A 138 5.05 -0.58 -15.71
C THR A 138 4.13 -1.72 -15.31
N VAL A 139 3.53 -2.36 -16.32
CA VAL A 139 2.76 -3.60 -16.13
C VAL A 139 3.66 -4.80 -16.43
N TYR A 140 3.57 -5.84 -15.60
CA TYR A 140 4.27 -7.10 -15.81
C TYR A 140 3.39 -8.27 -15.37
N ARG A 141 3.76 -9.49 -15.79
CA ARG A 141 3.13 -10.72 -15.30
C ARG A 141 4.14 -11.48 -14.43
N PRO A 142 3.80 -11.77 -13.16
CA PRO A 142 4.60 -12.69 -12.36
C PRO A 142 4.49 -14.09 -13.00
N GLY A 143 5.59 -14.61 -13.54
CA GLY A 143 5.64 -15.97 -14.06
C GLY A 143 5.79 -16.97 -12.91
N THR A 144 5.19 -18.15 -13.01
CA THR A 144 5.51 -19.29 -12.15
C THR A 144 6.94 -19.76 -12.46
N GLY A 145 7.93 -19.14 -11.82
CA GLY A 145 9.35 -19.44 -12.01
C GLY A 145 10.09 -18.57 -13.02
N THR A 146 9.49 -17.49 -13.53
CA THR A 146 10.19 -16.50 -14.38
C THR A 146 10.38 -15.21 -13.59
N ILE A 147 11.63 -14.77 -13.45
CA ILE A 147 11.92 -13.49 -12.80
C ILE A 147 11.39 -12.37 -13.71
N PRO A 148 10.57 -11.44 -13.22
CA PRO A 148 10.11 -10.30 -14.01
C PRO A 148 11.28 -9.60 -14.72
N PHE A 149 11.05 -9.24 -15.98
CA PHE A 149 12.01 -8.54 -16.84
C PHE A 149 13.30 -9.31 -17.18
N GLN A 150 13.44 -10.60 -16.83
CA GLN A 150 14.68 -11.37 -17.00
C GLN A 150 15.23 -11.37 -18.44
N ASN A 151 14.34 -11.41 -19.43
CA ASN A 151 14.70 -11.45 -20.85
C ASN A 151 14.62 -10.07 -21.51
N THR A 152 14.59 -9.01 -20.72
CA THR A 152 14.46 -7.64 -21.20
C THR A 152 15.73 -6.87 -20.84
N THR A 153 16.20 -6.02 -21.75
CA THR A 153 17.32 -5.10 -21.47
C THR A 153 16.83 -3.84 -20.78
N THR A 154 15.68 -3.32 -21.22
CA THR A 154 15.12 -2.04 -20.78
C THR A 154 13.62 -2.17 -20.54
N VAL A 155 13.12 -1.59 -19.45
CA VAL A 155 11.71 -1.58 -19.08
C VAL A 155 11.20 -0.15 -19.13
N SER A 156 10.13 0.07 -19.88
CA SER A 156 9.49 1.38 -19.99
C SER A 156 8.47 1.57 -18.89
N PHE A 157 8.49 2.74 -18.27
CA PHE A 157 7.56 3.14 -17.23
C PHE A 157 6.78 4.37 -17.70
N ASP A 158 5.48 4.21 -17.86
CA ASP A 158 4.58 5.28 -18.29
C ASP A 158 4.24 6.23 -17.13
N PRO A 159 4.08 7.54 -17.37
CA PRO A 159 3.66 8.47 -16.34
C PRO A 159 2.30 8.12 -15.76
N VAL A 160 2.17 8.19 -14.43
CA VAL A 160 0.89 7.99 -13.74
C VAL A 160 0.59 9.14 -12.80
N THR A 161 -0.66 9.61 -12.84
CA THR A 161 -1.15 10.60 -11.89
C THR A 161 -1.73 9.88 -10.67
N ARG A 162 -0.98 9.78 -9.57
CA ARG A 162 -1.58 9.40 -8.29
C ARG A 162 -2.18 10.62 -7.60
N LYS A 163 -3.48 10.54 -7.28
CA LYS A 163 -4.24 11.60 -6.61
C LYS A 163 -4.26 11.45 -5.07
N THR A 164 -3.58 10.46 -4.54
CA THR A 164 -3.59 10.12 -3.12
C THR A 164 -2.17 10.15 -2.56
N ARG A 165 -2.02 10.80 -1.40
CA ARG A 165 -0.79 10.84 -0.59
C ARG A 165 -1.22 10.65 0.86
N VAL A 166 -0.58 9.72 1.57
CA VAL A 166 -0.64 9.68 3.03
C VAL A 166 0.31 10.78 3.52
N ILE A 167 -0.23 11.79 4.20
CA ILE A 167 0.52 13.00 4.59
C ILE A 167 1.13 12.82 5.98
N CYS A 168 0.48 12.06 6.87
CA CYS A 168 0.95 11.80 8.23
C CYS A 168 0.17 10.60 8.83
N VAL A 169 0.85 9.80 9.65
CA VAL A 169 0.26 8.81 10.55
C VAL A 169 0.74 9.22 11.95
N ASP A 170 -0.17 9.69 12.79
CA ASP A 170 0.13 10.04 14.18
C ASP A 170 -0.48 8.98 15.08
N GLU A 171 0.37 8.26 15.84
CA GLU A 171 -0.10 7.36 16.89
C GLU A 171 -0.43 8.18 18.14
N TRP A 172 -1.71 8.31 18.46
CA TRP A 172 -2.14 8.89 19.73
C TRP A 172 -2.10 7.81 20.81
N THR A 173 -1.13 7.92 21.70
CA THR A 173 -1.14 7.20 22.98
C THR A 173 -1.78 8.09 24.05
N PRO A 174 -2.74 7.58 24.85
CA PRO A 174 -3.37 8.33 25.94
C PRO A 174 -2.39 8.68 27.07
#